data_AF-A0A7Y4UMF1-F1
#
_entry.id   AF-A0A7Y4UMF1-F1
#
_cell.length_a   1.000
_cell.length_b   1.000
_cell.length_c   1.000
_cell.angle_alpha   90.00
_cell.angle_beta   90.00
_cell.angle_gamma   90.00
#
_symmetry.space_group_name_H-M   'P 1'
#
loop_
_entity.id
_entity.type
_entity.pdbx_description
1 polymer ?
#
loop_
_entity_poly.entity_id
_entity_poly.type
_entity_poly.pdbx_seq_one_letter_code
_entity_poly.pdbx_strand_id
1 'polypeptide(L)'
;MAADADEKTCQFVLASIMGALKGWTARRCNEALNRSGQFWQHESYDHIIRKPGEWARVVNYVINNPVKAGLVTDWQDWPWSYRRVPELQPSQP
;
A
#
# COMPACT_ATOMS: atom_id res chain seq x y z
N MET A 1 -29.94 -23.04 15.70
CA MET A 1 -29.53 -21.66 16.02
C MET A 1 -28.01 -21.61 16.20
N ALA A 2 -27.26 -21.92 15.13
CA ALA A 2 -25.80 -21.99 15.11
C ALA A 2 -25.28 -21.69 13.70
N ALA A 3 -25.76 -20.59 13.10
CA ALA A 3 -25.39 -20.18 11.74
C ALA A 3 -24.90 -18.72 11.67
N ASP A 4 -24.63 -18.07 12.81
CA ASP A 4 -24.38 -16.61 12.87
C ASP A 4 -22.96 -16.20 13.32
N ALA A 5 -22.11 -17.16 13.69
CA ALA A 5 -20.75 -16.87 14.18
C ALA A 5 -19.68 -16.91 13.09
N ASP A 6 -19.93 -17.63 11.98
CA ASP A 6 -18.95 -17.83 10.90
C ASP A 6 -19.00 -16.69 9.85
N GLU A 7 -20.17 -16.06 9.69
CA GLU A 7 -20.37 -14.99 8.70
C GLU A 7 -19.79 -13.63 9.13
N LYS A 8 -19.61 -13.40 10.45
CA LYS A 8 -19.06 -12.15 11.00
C LYS A 8 -17.55 -12.01 10.87
N THR A 9 -16.81 -13.10 10.70
CA THR A 9 -15.33 -13.07 10.63
C THR A 9 -14.83 -12.43 9.33
N CYS A 10 -15.61 -12.48 8.25
CA CYS A 10 -15.21 -11.95 6.94
C CYS A 10 -15.35 -10.43 6.80
N GLN A 11 -16.17 -9.77 7.62
CA GLN A 11 -16.54 -8.37 7.38
C GLN A 11 -15.44 -7.34 7.74
N PHE A 12 -14.36 -7.76 8.42
CA PHE A 12 -13.33 -6.85 8.93
C PHE A 12 -11.88 -7.22 8.58
N VAL A 13 -11.64 -8.29 7.81
CA VAL A 13 -10.28 -8.80 7.56
C VAL A 13 -9.35 -7.73 6.96
N LEU A 14 -9.82 -7.02 5.92
CA LEU A 14 -9.01 -5.97 5.29
C LEU A 14 -8.74 -4.81 6.26
N ALA A 15 -9.76 -4.34 6.98
CA ALA A 15 -9.62 -3.27 7.95
C ALA A 15 -8.63 -3.64 9.08
N SER A 16 -8.70 -4.88 9.58
CA SER A 16 -7.78 -5.39 10.60
C SER A 16 -6.34 -5.48 10.10
N ILE A 17 -6.13 -6.00 8.88
CA ILE A 17 -4.79 -6.06 8.25
C ILE A 17 -4.23 -4.65 8.07
N MET A 18 -5.03 -3.74 7.52
CA MET A 18 -4.62 -2.35 7.31
C MET A 18 -4.32 -1.63 8.63
N GLY A 19 -5.11 -1.87 9.68
CA GLY A 19 -4.86 -1.34 11.01
C GLY A 19 -3.53 -1.82 11.60
N ALA A 20 -3.26 -3.12 11.52
CA ALA A 20 -2.00 -3.70 12.00
C ALA A 20 -0.79 -3.14 11.24
N LEU A 21 -0.86 -3.09 9.91
CA LEU A 21 0.21 -2.57 9.05
C LEU A 21 0.47 -1.08 9.32
N LYS A 22 -0.58 -0.24 9.31
CA LYS A 22 -0.47 1.20 9.57
C LYS A 22 0.09 1.45 10.97
N GLY A 23 -0.38 0.73 11.99
CA GLY A 23 0.09 0.90 13.37
C GLY A 23 1.57 0.55 13.54
N TRP A 24 2.00 -0.61 13.02
CA TRP A 24 3.40 -1.04 13.12
C TRP A 24 4.35 -0.11 12.36
N THR A 25 4.00 0.23 11.12
CA THR A 25 4.83 1.11 10.27
C THR A 25 4.86 2.54 10.80
N ALA A 26 3.74 3.10 11.28
CA ALA A 26 3.70 4.44 11.85
C ALA A 26 4.69 4.58 13.01
N ARG A 27 4.73 3.59 13.91
CA ARG A 27 5.66 3.60 15.04
C ARG A 27 7.12 3.55 14.57
N ARG A 28 7.46 2.61 13.68
CA ARG A 28 8.80 2.46 13.10
C ARG A 28 9.28 3.70 12.36
N CYS A 29 8.43 4.31 11.54
CA CYS A 29 8.78 5.51 10.80
C CYS A 29 8.89 6.75 11.69
N ASN A 30 8.03 6.86 12.72
CA ASN A 30 8.16 7.92 13.73
C ASN A 30 9.49 7.82 14.48
N GLU A 31 9.88 6.62 14.90
CA GLU A 31 11.18 6.34 15.53
C GLU A 31 12.35 6.72 14.58
N ALA A 32 12.31 6.26 13.32
CA ALA A 32 13.36 6.51 12.34
C ALA A 32 13.53 7.99 11.96
N LEU A 33 12.46 8.77 12.00
CA LEU A 33 12.44 10.20 11.66
C LEU A 33 12.49 11.11 12.90
N ASN A 34 12.68 10.54 14.10
CA ASN A 34 12.69 11.24 15.38
C ASN A 34 11.47 12.18 15.58
N ARG A 35 10.28 11.69 15.22
CA ARG A 35 9.01 12.43 15.31
C ARG A 35 7.97 11.65 16.11
N SER A 36 6.92 12.34 16.54
CA SER A 36 5.79 11.74 17.27
C SER A 36 4.44 12.14 16.64
N GLY A 37 3.37 11.43 17.01
CA GLY A 37 2.02 11.69 16.53
C GLY A 37 1.63 10.89 15.28
N GLN A 38 0.57 11.35 14.61
CA GLN A 38 -0.05 10.64 13.48
C GLN A 38 0.90 10.56 12.27
N PHE A 39 1.15 9.34 11.80
CA PHE A 39 1.97 9.10 10.59
C PHE A 39 1.13 8.94 9.33
N TRP A 40 0.11 8.08 9.39
CA TRP A 40 -0.77 7.80 8.27
C TRP A 40 -2.06 8.62 8.35
N GLN A 41 -2.59 8.98 7.19
CA GLN A 41 -3.97 9.43 7.06
C GLN A 41 -4.94 8.35 7.60
N HIS A 42 -6.03 8.81 8.23
CA HIS A 42 -6.97 7.93 8.92
C HIS A 42 -7.57 6.89 7.96
N GLU A 43 -8.13 7.37 6.85
CA GLU A 43 -8.81 6.53 5.88
C GLU A 43 -7.84 5.74 4.99
N SER A 44 -8.29 4.59 4.54
CA SER A 44 -7.65 3.80 3.48
C SER A 44 -8.56 3.78 2.27
N TYR A 45 -7.96 3.86 1.08
CA TYR A 45 -8.69 3.65 -0.15
C TYR A 45 -8.68 2.16 -0.51
N ASP A 46 -9.85 1.55 -0.61
CA ASP A 46 -10.05 0.21 -1.12
C ASP A 46 -10.92 0.23 -2.38
N HIS A 47 -10.53 -0.56 -3.39
CA HIS A 47 -11.26 -0.65 -4.66
C HIS A 47 -11.23 -2.09 -5.16
N ILE A 48 -12.41 -2.69 -5.30
CA ILE A 48 -12.55 -4.08 -5.77
C ILE A 48 -12.55 -4.09 -7.29
N ILE A 49 -11.61 -4.81 -7.87
CA ILE A 49 -11.48 -5.00 -9.32
C ILE A 49 -12.50 -6.06 -9.76
N ARG A 50 -13.42 -5.68 -10.64
CA ARG A 50 -14.53 -6.57 -11.08
C ARG A 50 -14.57 -6.79 -12.59
N LYS A 51 -13.95 -5.90 -13.37
CA LYS A 51 -14.02 -5.95 -14.84
C LYS A 51 -12.72 -6.42 -15.48
N PRO A 52 -12.79 -7.22 -16.55
CA PRO A 52 -11.62 -7.45 -17.41
C PRO A 52 -11.03 -6.13 -17.90
N GLY A 53 -9.72 -5.95 -17.74
CA GLY A 53 -8.99 -4.72 -18.14
C GLY A 53 -8.87 -3.64 -17.06
N GLU A 54 -9.68 -3.68 -16.00
CA GLU A 54 -9.56 -2.75 -14.86
C GLU A 54 -8.26 -3.00 -14.09
N TRP A 55 -7.87 -4.27 -13.95
CA TRP A 55 -6.59 -4.64 -13.34
C TRP A 55 -5.39 -3.98 -14.02
N ALA A 56 -5.30 -4.06 -15.34
CA ALA A 56 -4.19 -3.47 -16.09
C ALA A 56 -4.14 -1.95 -15.91
N ARG A 57 -5.30 -1.29 -15.83
CA ARG A 57 -5.39 0.16 -15.56
C ARG A 57 -4.89 0.52 -14.17
N VAL A 58 -5.29 -0.23 -13.15
CA VAL A 58 -4.84 -0.01 -11.76
C VAL A 58 -3.33 -0.23 -11.64
N VAL A 59 -2.81 -1.31 -12.23
CA VAL A 59 -1.36 -1.57 -12.26
C VAL A 59 -0.60 -0.45 -12.95
N ASN A 60 -1.04 -0.04 -14.15
CA ASN A 60 -0.42 1.06 -14.88
C ASN A 60 -0.48 2.38 -14.12
N TYR A 61 -1.57 2.63 -13.39
CA TYR A 61 -1.68 3.80 -12.52
C TYR A 61 -0.62 3.76 -11.40
N VAL A 62 -0.53 2.64 -10.66
CA VAL A 62 0.40 2.49 -9.54
C VAL A 62 1.85 2.67 -9.97
N ILE A 63 2.28 2.01 -11.06
CA ILE A 63 3.66 2.13 -11.53
C ILE A 63 3.99 3.54 -12.04
N ASN A 64 3.03 4.26 -12.62
CA ASN A 64 3.25 5.62 -13.14
C ASN A 64 3.08 6.74 -12.10
N ASN A 65 2.65 6.44 -10.87
CA ASN A 65 2.50 7.45 -9.83
C ASN A 65 3.79 8.24 -9.51
N PRO A 66 4.99 7.61 -9.46
CA PRO A 66 6.25 8.34 -9.30
C PRO A 66 6.50 9.37 -10.40
N VAL A 67 6.17 9.03 -11.65
CA VAL A 67 6.30 9.96 -12.80
C VAL A 67 5.31 11.12 -12.66
N LYS A 68 4.04 10.82 -12.33
CA LYS A 68 3.02 11.85 -12.09
C LYS A 68 3.36 12.77 -10.92
N ALA A 69 4.05 12.25 -9.91
CA ALA A 69 4.53 13.02 -8.76
C ALA A 69 5.83 13.79 -9.05
N GLY A 70 6.42 13.65 -10.24
CA GLY A 70 7.67 14.32 -10.62
C GLY A 70 8.93 13.77 -9.93
N LEU A 71 8.86 12.55 -9.38
CA LEU A 71 9.99 11.93 -8.68
C LEU A 71 11.01 11.31 -9.64
N VAL A 72 10.54 10.87 -10.82
CA VAL A 72 11.33 10.25 -11.89
C VAL A 72 10.71 10.60 -13.25
N THR A 73 11.49 10.48 -14.33
CA THR A 73 11.02 10.72 -15.71
C THR A 73 10.46 9.47 -16.38
N ASP A 74 11.01 8.29 -16.06
CA ASP A 74 10.46 6.99 -16.45
C ASP A 74 10.04 6.24 -15.18
N TRP A 75 8.92 5.50 -15.25
CA TRP A 75 8.45 4.70 -14.12
C TRP A 75 9.42 3.56 -13.78
N GLN A 76 10.23 3.12 -14.75
CA GLN A 76 11.27 2.11 -14.55
C GLN A 76 12.37 2.59 -13.60
N ASP A 77 12.62 3.89 -13.57
CA ASP A 77 13.65 4.51 -12.72
C ASP A 77 13.23 4.57 -11.24
N TRP A 78 12.01 4.18 -10.89
CA TRP A 78 11.53 4.20 -9.52
C TRP A 78 11.88 2.91 -8.77
N PRO A 79 12.86 2.94 -7.84
CA PRO A 79 13.42 1.74 -7.25
C PRO A 79 12.51 1.10 -6.19
N TRP A 80 11.53 1.85 -5.69
CA TRP A 80 10.59 1.45 -4.65
C TRP A 80 9.26 0.91 -5.23
N SER A 81 9.23 0.53 -6.50
CA SER A 81 8.09 -0.14 -7.13
C SER A 81 8.06 -1.63 -6.76
N TYR A 82 6.87 -2.22 -6.74
CA TYR A 82 6.73 -3.68 -6.62
C TYR A 82 7.39 -4.41 -7.82
N ARG A 83 7.43 -3.75 -8.98
CA ARG A 83 8.11 -4.24 -10.18
C ARG A 83 9.59 -3.92 -10.04
N ARG A 84 10.35 -4.90 -9.53
CA ARG A 84 11.78 -4.76 -9.28
C ARG A 84 12.58 -4.74 -10.58
N VAL A 85 13.34 -3.68 -10.77
CA VAL A 85 14.43 -3.61 -11.75
C VAL A 85 15.73 -3.84 -10.97
N PRO A 86 16.45 -4.97 -11.20
CA PRO A 86 17.62 -5.33 -10.40
C PRO A 86 18.67 -4.23 -10.26
N GLU A 87 18.86 -3.44 -11.32
CA GLU A 87 19.90 -2.43 -11.46
C GLU A 87 19.66 -1.16 -10.63
N LEU A 88 18.43 -0.97 -10.14
CA LEU A 88 18.02 0.25 -9.44
C LEU A 88 17.80 0.03 -7.94
N GLN A 89 18.13 -1.15 -7.41
CA GLN A 89 17.86 -1.44 -6.00
C GLN A 89 18.68 -0.52 -5.09
N PRO A 90 18.02 0.23 -4.19
CA PRO A 90 18.74 1.05 -3.24
C PRO A 90 19.50 0.13 -2.28
N SER A 91 20.72 0.53 -1.92
CA SER A 91 21.48 -0.13 -0.86
C SER A 91 20.58 -0.23 0.38
N GLN A 92 20.43 -1.44 0.92
CA GLN A 92 19.65 -1.64 2.15
C GLN A 92 20.19 -0.70 3.24
N PRO A 93 19.31 -0.03 4.01
CA PRO A 93 19.72 0.82 5.11
C PRO A 93 20.46 0.03 6.21
#